data_AF-A0A543GGW4-F1
#
_entry.id   AF-A0A543GGW4-F1
#
_cell.length_a   1.000
_cell.length_b   1.000
_cell.length_c   1.000
_cell.angle_alpha   90.00
_cell.angle_beta   90.00
_cell.angle_gamma   90.00
#
_symmetry.space_group_name_H-M   'P 1'
#
loop_
_entity.id
_entity.type
_entity.pdbx_description
1 polymer ?
#
loop_
_entity_poly.entity_id
_entity_poly.type
_entity_poly.pdbx_seq_one_letter_code
_entity_poly.pdbx_strand_id
1 'polypeptide(L)'
;MIDARERVVLPGFVDTHRHGWQSVLRAAALDVDLAGYLDRVAGRLAPALDPADVATASLLTGLECLDAGITTVQDHAHIVYTPEHAAAVVEGLQASGVRAVFGYGRPVLDEPRPWFAGDVRRVRTDVLPGDDGLVTMMLAATVRHTCRSRRSSRSGPSPGSWACGSPCTSVRAPWPGGRWRCCASWGSPSPARSTW
;
A
#
# COMPACT_ATOMS: atom_id res chain seq x y z
N MET A 1 -24.79 -24.09 -13.48
CA MET A 1 -24.66 -23.41 -14.79
C MET A 1 -25.11 -21.97 -14.60
N ILE A 2 -24.40 -20.99 -15.15
CA ILE A 2 -24.80 -19.57 -15.14
C ILE A 2 -25.17 -19.20 -16.58
N ASP A 3 -26.37 -18.64 -16.78
CA ASP A 3 -26.83 -18.17 -18.09
C ASP A 3 -26.34 -16.74 -18.36
N ALA A 4 -25.53 -16.57 -19.39
CA ALA A 4 -24.91 -15.31 -19.77
C ALA A 4 -25.38 -14.78 -21.14
N ARG A 5 -26.57 -15.20 -21.62
CA ARG A 5 -27.16 -14.63 -22.84
C ARG A 5 -27.33 -13.11 -22.70
N GLU A 6 -27.06 -12.39 -23.79
CA GLU A 6 -27.14 -10.92 -23.85
C GLU A 6 -26.26 -10.20 -22.82
N ARG A 7 -25.14 -10.82 -22.42
CA ARG A 7 -24.12 -10.22 -21.56
C ARG A 7 -22.75 -10.27 -22.24
N VAL A 8 -21.88 -9.35 -21.88
CA VAL A 8 -20.46 -9.40 -22.24
C VAL A 8 -19.70 -9.94 -21.03
N VAL A 9 -18.91 -11.00 -21.24
CA VAL A 9 -18.04 -11.57 -20.22
C VAL A 9 -16.64 -11.03 -20.44
N LEU A 10 -16.07 -10.40 -19.41
CA LEU A 10 -14.71 -9.88 -19.41
C LEU A 10 -13.90 -10.56 -18.30
N PRO A 11 -12.56 -10.62 -18.44
CA PRO A 11 -11.70 -10.86 -17.29
C PRO A 11 -11.96 -9.78 -16.23
N GLY A 12 -11.91 -10.17 -14.96
CA GLY A 12 -11.99 -9.19 -13.87
C GLY A 12 -10.81 -8.23 -13.89
N PHE A 13 -11.04 -6.98 -13.52
CA PHE A 13 -10.02 -5.94 -13.52
C PHE A 13 -9.00 -6.14 -12.40
N VAL A 14 -7.83 -5.55 -12.61
CA VAL A 14 -6.70 -5.55 -11.66
C VAL A 14 -6.41 -4.11 -11.24
N ASP A 15 -6.73 -3.78 -10.00
CA ASP A 15 -6.38 -2.52 -9.35
C ASP A 15 -4.98 -2.66 -8.73
N THR A 16 -4.00 -1.95 -9.30
CA THR A 16 -2.58 -2.16 -9.00
C THR A 16 -2.08 -1.36 -7.81
N HIS A 17 -2.87 -0.43 -7.27
CA HIS A 17 -2.51 0.36 -6.10
C HIS A 17 -3.75 1.05 -5.50
N ARG A 18 -4.15 0.62 -4.31
CA ARG A 18 -5.25 1.24 -3.55
C ARG A 18 -4.86 1.47 -2.10
N HIS A 19 -5.43 2.48 -1.46
CA HIS A 19 -5.35 2.68 -0.01
C HIS A 19 -6.67 2.28 0.66
N GLY A 20 -6.87 0.99 0.92
CA GLY A 20 -8.17 0.45 1.33
C GLY A 20 -8.70 1.00 2.65
N TRP A 21 -7.80 1.19 3.62
CA TRP A 21 -8.17 1.77 4.92
C TRP A 21 -8.79 3.18 4.83
N GLN A 22 -8.58 3.90 3.71
CA GLN A 22 -9.13 5.24 3.51
C GLN A 22 -10.57 5.24 2.97
N SER A 23 -11.14 4.07 2.64
CA SER A 23 -12.51 3.96 2.12
C SER A 23 -13.58 4.56 3.06
N VAL A 24 -13.35 4.52 4.37
CA VAL A 24 -14.21 5.13 5.40
C VAL A 24 -14.01 6.64 5.54
N LEU A 25 -12.94 7.19 4.97
CA LEU A 25 -12.59 8.62 5.03
C LEU A 25 -12.97 9.38 3.75
N ARG A 26 -13.88 8.83 2.94
CA ARG A 26 -14.34 9.47 1.71
C ARG A 26 -14.84 10.88 1.98
N ALA A 27 -14.50 11.77 1.06
CA ALA A 27 -14.84 13.19 1.10
C ALA A 27 -14.24 14.01 2.28
N ALA A 28 -13.37 13.44 3.12
CA ALA A 28 -12.81 14.15 4.29
C ALA A 28 -11.75 15.23 3.93
N ALA A 29 -11.24 15.23 2.70
CA ALA A 29 -10.11 16.08 2.28
C ALA A 29 -10.27 16.59 0.83
N LEU A 30 -11.47 17.05 0.45
CA LEU A 30 -11.76 17.54 -0.90
C LEU A 30 -11.28 18.99 -1.14
N ASP A 31 -11.02 19.72 -0.08
CA ASP A 31 -10.71 21.15 -0.02
C ASP A 31 -9.22 21.45 0.18
N VAL A 32 -8.36 20.43 0.13
CA VAL A 32 -6.94 20.54 0.44
C VAL A 32 -6.07 19.99 -0.68
N ASP A 33 -4.85 20.52 -0.78
CA ASP A 33 -3.82 19.95 -1.64
C ASP A 33 -3.20 18.68 -1.02
N LEU A 34 -2.16 18.12 -1.66
CA LEU A 34 -1.50 16.92 -1.15
C LEU A 34 -0.89 17.12 0.24
N ALA A 35 -0.32 18.30 0.53
CA ALA A 35 0.30 18.56 1.83
C ALA A 35 -0.77 18.65 2.93
N GLY A 36 -1.88 19.34 2.66
CA GLY A 36 -3.03 19.41 3.56
C GLY A 36 -3.73 18.06 3.70
N TYR A 37 -3.79 17.25 2.64
CA TYR A 37 -4.27 15.87 2.70
C TYR A 37 -3.39 15.01 3.63
N LEU A 38 -2.06 15.09 3.52
CA LEU A 38 -1.16 14.35 4.41
C LEU A 38 -1.31 14.79 5.87
N ASP A 39 -1.41 16.10 6.15
CA ASP A 39 -1.67 16.60 7.50
C ASP A 39 -3.00 16.07 8.03
N ARG A 40 -4.08 16.21 7.26
CA ARG A 40 -5.42 15.86 7.70
C ARG A 40 -5.62 14.35 7.80
N VAL A 41 -5.38 13.62 6.71
CA VAL A 41 -5.65 12.19 6.61
C VAL A 41 -4.60 11.38 7.37
N ALA A 42 -3.31 11.53 7.03
CA ALA A 42 -2.27 10.73 7.68
C ALA A 42 -1.88 11.25 9.07
N GLY A 43 -1.95 12.56 9.30
CA GLY A 43 -1.54 13.18 10.57
C GLY A 43 -2.63 13.19 11.64
N ARG A 44 -3.91 13.33 11.28
CA ARG A 44 -5.01 13.51 12.25
C ARG A 44 -6.02 12.37 12.25
N LEU A 45 -6.51 11.95 11.07
CA LEU A 45 -7.56 10.94 10.98
C LEU A 45 -7.01 9.53 11.15
N ALA A 46 -5.90 9.19 10.51
CA ALA A 46 -5.31 7.87 10.56
C ALA A 46 -4.99 7.37 11.99
N PRO A 47 -4.40 8.18 12.90
CA PRO A 47 -4.15 7.75 14.28
C PRO A 47 -5.41 7.50 15.11
N ALA A 48 -6.57 7.96 14.66
CA ALA A 48 -7.84 7.80 15.37
C ALA A 48 -8.61 6.54 14.95
N LEU A 49 -8.21 5.89 13.85
CA LEU A 49 -8.82 4.64 13.39
C LEU A 49 -8.25 3.49 14.23
N ASP A 50 -9.12 2.72 14.85
CA ASP A 50 -8.74 1.52 15.57
C ASP A 50 -8.70 0.30 14.63
N PRO A 51 -8.25 -0.89 15.09
CA PRO A 51 -8.25 -2.09 14.26
C PRO A 51 -9.64 -2.46 13.71
N ALA A 52 -10.73 -2.23 14.44
CA ALA A 52 -12.07 -2.56 13.97
C ALA A 52 -12.54 -1.63 12.83
N ASP A 53 -12.20 -0.33 12.92
CA ASP A 53 -12.42 0.63 11.84
C ASP A 53 -11.67 0.20 10.57
N VAL A 54 -10.42 -0.24 10.73
CA VAL A 54 -9.58 -0.66 9.61
C VAL A 54 -10.07 -1.98 8.99
N ALA A 55 -10.53 -2.95 9.79
CA ALA A 55 -11.17 -4.15 9.27
C ALA A 55 -12.41 -3.81 8.44
N THR A 56 -13.24 -2.90 8.94
CA THR A 56 -14.44 -2.41 8.24
C THR A 56 -14.07 -1.71 6.93
N ALA A 57 -13.06 -0.86 6.95
CA ALA A 57 -12.57 -0.16 5.77
C ALA A 57 -12.01 -1.12 4.70
N SER A 58 -11.27 -2.15 5.12
CA SER A 58 -10.75 -3.17 4.21
C SER A 58 -11.84 -4.06 3.63
N LEU A 59 -12.85 -4.43 4.42
CA LEU A 59 -14.04 -5.13 3.93
C LEU A 59 -14.78 -4.29 2.89
N LEU A 60 -15.10 -3.03 3.22
CA LEU A 60 -15.78 -2.10 2.32
C LEU A 60 -15.01 -1.96 1.00
N THR A 61 -13.68 -1.81 1.08
CA THR A 61 -12.81 -1.73 -0.09
C THR A 61 -12.94 -2.95 -0.99
N GLY A 62 -12.88 -4.16 -0.42
CA GLY A 62 -12.97 -5.39 -1.20
C GLY A 62 -14.33 -5.54 -1.87
N LEU A 63 -15.42 -5.23 -1.17
CA LEU A 63 -16.78 -5.28 -1.71
C LEU A 63 -16.98 -4.29 -2.86
N GLU A 64 -16.48 -3.07 -2.74
CA GLU A 64 -16.57 -2.05 -3.80
C GLU A 64 -15.70 -2.39 -5.00
N CYS A 65 -14.54 -3.02 -4.79
CA CYS A 65 -13.75 -3.56 -5.89
C CYS A 65 -14.57 -4.59 -6.67
N LEU A 66 -15.16 -5.57 -5.98
CA LEU A 66 -15.96 -6.61 -6.62
C LEU A 66 -17.18 -6.05 -7.36
N ASP A 67 -17.88 -5.10 -6.76
CA ASP A 67 -19.02 -4.39 -7.37
C ASP A 67 -18.61 -3.66 -8.66
N ALA A 68 -17.42 -3.06 -8.68
CA ALA A 68 -16.84 -2.40 -9.85
C ALA A 68 -16.19 -3.36 -10.88
N GLY A 69 -16.28 -4.68 -10.68
CA GLY A 69 -15.67 -5.69 -11.55
C GLY A 69 -14.15 -5.85 -11.36
N ILE A 70 -13.57 -5.26 -10.33
CA ILE A 70 -12.18 -5.47 -9.91
C ILE A 70 -12.12 -6.75 -9.09
N THR A 71 -11.47 -7.75 -9.65
CA THR A 71 -11.32 -9.06 -8.97
C THR A 71 -9.97 -9.23 -8.28
N THR A 72 -8.98 -8.39 -8.60
CA THR A 72 -7.67 -8.37 -7.94
C THR A 72 -7.29 -6.95 -7.54
N VAL A 73 -6.91 -6.74 -6.28
CA VAL A 73 -6.48 -5.43 -5.77
C VAL A 73 -5.15 -5.53 -5.00
N GLN A 74 -4.25 -4.59 -5.23
CA GLN A 74 -3.10 -4.36 -4.36
C GLN A 74 -3.50 -3.31 -3.30
N ASP A 75 -3.64 -3.73 -2.05
CA ASP A 75 -3.98 -2.83 -0.95
C ASP A 75 -2.71 -2.33 -0.26
N HIS A 76 -2.36 -1.06 -0.45
CA HIS A 76 -1.25 -0.37 0.18
C HIS A 76 -1.65 0.17 1.56
N ALA A 77 -1.65 -0.74 2.53
CA ALA A 77 -2.09 -0.53 3.90
C ALA A 77 -1.00 0.13 4.77
N HIS A 78 -0.79 1.43 4.57
CA HIS A 78 0.08 2.27 5.38
C HIS A 78 -0.60 2.79 6.66
N ILE A 79 -1.38 1.93 7.32
CA ILE A 79 -2.18 2.21 8.52
C ILE A 79 -1.77 1.32 9.70
N VAL A 80 -0.67 0.56 9.57
CA VAL A 80 -0.23 -0.39 10.61
C VAL A 80 0.41 0.34 11.78
N TYR A 81 -0.41 0.95 12.65
CA TYR A 81 0.01 1.57 13.90
C TYR A 81 0.33 0.55 14.98
N THR A 82 -0.29 -0.64 14.93
CA THR A 82 -0.03 -1.77 15.82
C THR A 82 -0.12 -3.10 15.06
N PRO A 83 0.43 -4.21 15.59
CA PRO A 83 0.25 -5.56 15.04
C PRO A 83 -1.20 -5.97 14.73
N GLU A 84 -2.14 -5.48 15.54
CA GLU A 84 -3.58 -5.76 15.42
C GLU A 84 -4.16 -5.09 14.17
N HIS A 85 -3.66 -3.91 13.78
CA HIS A 85 -4.09 -3.26 12.53
C HIS A 85 -3.77 -4.10 11.31
N ALA A 86 -2.59 -4.75 11.28
CA ALA A 86 -2.22 -5.61 10.16
C ALA A 86 -3.13 -6.83 10.08
N ALA A 87 -3.46 -7.45 11.22
CA ALA A 87 -4.40 -8.57 11.27
C ALA A 87 -5.80 -8.15 10.80
N ALA A 88 -6.28 -6.99 11.27
CA ALA A 88 -7.57 -6.43 10.89
C ALA A 88 -7.70 -6.15 9.39
N VAL A 89 -6.66 -5.60 8.74
CA VAL A 89 -6.68 -5.41 7.27
C VAL A 89 -6.87 -6.75 6.56
N VAL A 90 -6.11 -7.77 6.96
CA VAL A 90 -6.19 -9.11 6.36
C VAL A 90 -7.57 -9.71 6.58
N GLU A 91 -8.13 -9.61 7.79
CA GLU A 91 -9.47 -10.07 8.12
C GLU A 91 -10.53 -9.44 7.22
N GLY A 92 -10.53 -8.10 7.08
CA GLY A 92 -11.47 -7.40 6.22
C GLY A 92 -11.37 -7.80 4.75
N LEU A 93 -10.14 -7.92 4.23
CA LEU A 93 -9.89 -8.37 2.86
C LEU A 93 -10.38 -9.80 2.64
N GLN A 94 -10.10 -10.72 3.57
CA GLN A 94 -10.56 -12.11 3.51
C GLN A 94 -12.10 -12.20 3.55
N ALA A 95 -12.74 -11.43 4.43
CA ALA A 95 -14.20 -11.38 4.56
C ALA A 95 -14.89 -10.88 3.28
N SER A 96 -14.24 -10.02 2.50
CA SER A 96 -14.80 -9.53 1.22
C SER A 96 -14.81 -10.57 0.10
N GLY A 97 -13.94 -11.59 0.16
CA GLY A 97 -13.76 -12.57 -0.91
C GLY A 97 -13.00 -12.06 -2.14
N VAL A 98 -12.46 -10.82 -2.13
CA VAL A 98 -11.63 -10.31 -3.22
C VAL A 98 -10.26 -10.99 -3.24
N ARG A 99 -9.64 -11.13 -4.42
CA ARG A 99 -8.20 -11.43 -4.48
C ARG A 99 -7.43 -10.19 -4.11
N ALA A 100 -6.61 -10.24 -3.06
CA ALA A 100 -5.84 -9.11 -2.60
C ALA A 100 -4.35 -9.42 -2.43
N VAL A 101 -3.52 -8.42 -2.74
CA VAL A 101 -2.14 -8.36 -2.30
C VAL A 101 -2.08 -7.31 -1.18
N PHE A 102 -2.12 -7.78 0.06
CA PHE A 102 -1.98 -6.96 1.25
C PHE A 102 -0.55 -6.42 1.36
N GLY A 103 -0.39 -5.15 1.06
CA GLY A 103 0.84 -4.38 1.20
C GLY A 103 1.00 -3.89 2.63
N TYR A 104 1.71 -4.66 3.45
CA TYR A 104 2.03 -4.27 4.82
C TYR A 104 2.91 -3.01 4.81
N GLY A 105 2.36 -1.89 5.30
CA GLY A 105 3.03 -0.59 5.31
C GLY A 105 2.91 0.11 6.66
N ARG A 106 3.96 0.85 7.05
CA ARG A 106 3.88 1.73 8.23
C ARG A 106 3.10 3.02 7.92
N PRO A 107 2.57 3.70 8.95
CA PRO A 107 2.11 5.08 8.82
C PRO A 107 3.17 5.96 8.17
N VAL A 108 2.76 6.72 7.14
CA VAL A 108 3.68 7.43 6.24
C VAL A 108 4.50 8.52 6.95
N LEU A 109 3.91 9.18 7.95
CA LEU A 109 4.52 10.26 8.71
C LEU A 109 5.37 9.78 9.90
N ASP A 110 5.21 8.53 10.33
CA ASP A 110 5.89 7.98 11.50
C ASP A 110 7.24 7.34 11.14
N GLU A 111 8.22 7.38 12.05
CA GLU A 111 9.39 6.51 11.94
C GLU A 111 8.99 5.03 12.19
N PRO A 112 9.69 4.06 11.60
CA PRO A 112 9.43 2.65 11.86
C PRO A 112 9.52 2.35 13.36
N ARG A 113 8.46 1.76 13.90
CA ARG A 113 8.43 1.31 15.29
C ARG A 113 9.43 0.15 15.49
N PRO A 114 10.04 -0.03 16.68
CA PRO A 114 11.04 -1.09 16.91
C PRO A 114 10.56 -2.50 16.56
N TRP A 115 9.27 -2.78 16.75
CA TRP A 115 8.65 -4.07 16.46
C TRP A 115 8.32 -4.29 14.98
N PHE A 116 8.40 -3.26 14.12
CA PHE A 116 7.93 -3.32 12.73
C PHE A 116 8.50 -4.50 11.95
N ALA A 117 9.82 -4.72 12.01
CA ALA A 117 10.46 -5.81 11.29
C ALA A 117 10.08 -7.21 11.82
N GLY A 118 9.83 -7.31 13.13
CA GLY A 118 9.33 -8.54 13.74
C GLY A 118 7.89 -8.83 13.31
N ASP A 119 7.07 -7.79 13.26
CA ASP A 119 5.66 -7.92 12.90
C ASP A 119 5.44 -8.27 11.43
N VAL A 120 6.25 -7.73 10.50
CA VAL A 120 6.25 -8.17 9.09
C VAL A 120 6.44 -9.68 8.99
N ARG A 121 7.36 -10.25 9.80
CA ARG A 121 7.59 -11.70 9.81
C ARG A 121 6.41 -12.43 10.44
N ARG A 122 5.91 -11.96 11.59
CA ARG A 122 4.74 -12.52 12.27
C ARG A 122 3.53 -12.59 11.35
N VAL A 123 3.23 -11.52 10.61
CA VAL A 123 2.12 -11.53 9.65
C VAL A 123 2.37 -12.58 8.56
N ARG A 124 3.58 -12.68 8.02
CA ARG A 124 3.89 -13.69 7.01
C ARG A 124 3.83 -15.12 7.57
N THR A 125 4.19 -15.37 8.82
CA THR A 125 4.23 -16.73 9.37
C THR A 125 2.92 -17.17 10.02
N ASP A 126 2.22 -16.24 10.67
CA ASP A 126 1.11 -16.56 11.58
C ASP A 126 -0.25 -16.16 10.99
N VAL A 127 -0.31 -15.06 10.24
CA VAL A 127 -1.57 -14.51 9.68
C VAL A 127 -1.79 -14.96 8.24
N LEU A 128 -0.74 -14.91 7.41
CA LEU A 128 -0.75 -15.30 5.99
C LEU A 128 0.36 -16.32 5.68
N PRO A 129 0.31 -17.55 6.24
CA PRO A 129 1.34 -18.57 6.05
C PRO A 129 1.42 -19.14 4.62
N GLY A 130 0.34 -19.09 3.84
CA GLY A 130 0.26 -19.67 2.51
C GLY A 130 0.26 -18.64 1.39
N ASP A 131 0.68 -19.06 0.19
CA ASP A 131 0.66 -18.23 -1.01
C ASP A 131 -0.51 -18.58 -1.96
N ASP A 132 -1.30 -19.60 -1.62
CA ASP A 132 -2.42 -20.10 -2.43
C ASP A 132 -3.78 -19.46 -2.10
N GLY A 133 -3.81 -18.65 -1.03
CA GLY A 133 -5.02 -17.92 -0.61
C GLY A 133 -5.40 -16.79 -1.57
N LEU A 134 -6.64 -16.31 -1.46
CA LEU A 134 -7.07 -15.11 -2.18
C LEU A 134 -6.34 -13.86 -1.70
N VAL A 135 -6.01 -13.80 -0.40
CA VAL A 135 -5.23 -12.72 0.20
C VAL A 135 -3.80 -13.19 0.38
N THR A 136 -2.87 -12.48 -0.23
CA THR A 136 -1.42 -12.70 -0.14
C THR A 136 -0.75 -11.45 0.40
N MET A 137 0.52 -11.54 0.78
CA MET A 137 1.26 -10.42 1.39
C MET A 137 2.30 -9.84 0.43
N MET A 138 2.58 -8.54 0.56
CA MET A 138 3.81 -7.88 0.10
C MET A 138 4.28 -6.85 1.14
N LEU A 139 5.55 -6.43 1.07
CA LEU A 139 6.02 -5.28 1.86
C LEU A 139 5.78 -3.99 1.06
N ALA A 140 4.97 -3.08 1.63
CA ALA A 140 4.72 -1.76 1.08
C ALA A 140 5.77 -0.75 1.60
N ALA A 141 6.91 -0.67 0.91
CA ALA A 141 7.95 0.28 1.28
C ALA A 141 7.55 1.73 0.90
N THR A 142 7.35 2.59 1.89
CA THR A 142 7.22 4.04 1.68
C THR A 142 8.57 4.68 1.35
N VAL A 143 8.56 5.81 0.61
CA VAL A 143 9.75 6.47 0.02
C VAL A 143 10.87 6.79 1.03
N ARG A 144 10.54 6.98 2.31
CA ARG A 144 11.53 7.17 3.39
C ARG A 144 12.30 5.90 3.77
N HIS A 145 11.86 4.70 3.34
CA HIS A 145 12.61 3.46 3.56
C HIS A 145 13.81 3.31 2.62
N THR A 146 13.77 3.92 1.42
CA THR A 146 14.81 3.74 0.40
C THR A 146 15.83 4.88 0.36
N CYS A 147 15.52 6.03 0.96
CA CYS A 147 16.44 7.17 1.05
C CYS A 147 16.76 7.52 2.50
N ARG A 148 17.46 6.62 3.20
CA ARG A 148 18.29 7.03 4.35
C ARG A 148 19.66 7.37 3.78
N SER A 149 19.92 8.65 3.51
CA SER A 149 21.29 9.10 3.30
C SER A 149 22.10 8.64 4.51
N ARG A 150 22.99 7.66 4.34
CA ARG A 150 24.03 7.37 5.32
C ARG A 150 24.81 8.66 5.46
N ARG A 151 24.56 9.43 6.52
CA ARG A 151 25.47 10.50 6.94
C ARG A 151 26.68 9.79 7.53
N SER A 152 27.56 9.29 6.66
CA SER A 152 28.87 8.84 7.09
C SER A 152 29.60 10.07 7.59
N SER A 153 30.02 10.00 8.85
CA SER A 153 30.96 10.93 9.44
C SER A 153 32.28 10.82 8.68
N ARG A 154 32.43 11.56 7.58
CA ARG A 154 33.73 11.93 7.04
C ARG A 154 33.76 13.44 6.82
N SER A 155 34.63 14.05 7.60
CA SER A 155 35.07 15.44 7.54
C SER A 155 35.54 15.84 6.13
N GLY A 156 35.05 16.97 5.62
CA GLY A 156 35.62 17.70 4.48
C GLY A 156 34.58 18.28 3.51
N PRO A 157 34.66 19.56 3.10
CA PRO A 157 33.61 20.22 2.32
C PRO A 157 33.85 20.11 0.81
N SER A 158 32.82 19.75 0.06
CA SER A 158 32.69 20.14 -1.35
C SER A 158 31.20 20.22 -1.74
N PRO A 159 30.75 21.32 -2.37
CA PRO A 159 29.36 21.50 -2.74
C PRO A 159 29.10 20.88 -4.13
N GLY A 160 28.06 20.05 -4.23
CA GLY A 160 27.49 19.66 -5.52
C GLY A 160 27.59 18.17 -5.84
N SER A 161 26.55 17.42 -5.47
CA SER A 161 25.89 16.39 -6.29
C SER A 161 25.01 15.52 -5.39
N TRP A 162 23.70 15.82 -5.38
CA TRP A 162 22.70 14.89 -4.86
C TRP A 162 22.34 13.91 -5.98
N ALA A 163 23.13 12.85 -6.13
CA ALA A 163 22.81 11.79 -7.08
C ALA A 163 21.83 10.80 -6.42
N CYS A 164 20.56 10.87 -6.82
CA CYS A 164 19.57 9.83 -6.54
C CYS A 164 19.93 8.58 -7.37
N GLY A 165 20.65 7.65 -6.76
CA GLY A 165 21.06 6.41 -7.40
C GLY A 165 19.88 5.44 -7.55
N SER A 166 19.40 5.33 -8.79
CA SER A 166 18.63 4.22 -9.39
C SER A 166 17.09 4.26 -9.30
N PRO A 167 16.38 4.47 -10.43
CA PRO A 167 14.97 4.08 -10.56
C PRO A 167 14.89 2.58 -10.85
N CYS A 168 14.27 1.81 -9.96
CA CYS A 168 13.96 0.39 -10.21
C CYS A 168 12.74 0.29 -11.13
N THR A 169 12.91 0.59 -12.42
CA THR A 169 11.90 0.36 -13.46
C THR A 169 12.26 -0.91 -14.23
N SER A 170 11.66 -2.06 -13.88
CA SER A 170 11.33 -3.09 -14.87
C SER A 170 10.39 -4.15 -14.30
N VAL A 171 9.24 -4.29 -14.96
CA VAL A 171 8.32 -5.41 -14.85
C VAL A 171 8.80 -6.50 -15.78
N ARG A 172 9.07 -7.71 -15.27
CA ARG A 172 9.07 -8.98 -16.02
C ARG A 172 8.77 -10.14 -15.07
N ALA A 173 7.66 -10.83 -15.34
CA ALA A 173 7.43 -12.24 -15.01
C ALA A 173 7.85 -13.09 -16.24
N PRO A 174 8.08 -14.43 -16.16
CA PRO A 174 7.62 -15.39 -15.14
C PRO A 174 8.78 -16.14 -14.45
N TRP A 175 8.46 -16.98 -13.45
CA TRP A 175 9.22 -18.15 -12.91
C TRP A 175 9.37 -18.23 -11.37
N PRO A 176 9.45 -19.46 -10.81
CA PRO A 176 9.18 -19.81 -9.43
C PRO A 176 10.42 -19.66 -8.56
N GLY A 177 10.21 -19.39 -7.27
CA GLY A 177 11.27 -19.13 -6.30
C GLY A 177 11.11 -17.73 -5.74
N GLY A 178 10.36 -17.64 -4.65
CA GLY A 178 9.95 -16.41 -3.99
C GLY A 178 11.11 -15.44 -3.76
N ARG A 179 11.03 -14.28 -4.40
CA ARG A 179 11.70 -13.06 -3.98
C ARG A 179 10.64 -11.98 -3.88
N TRP A 180 10.56 -11.35 -2.72
CA TRP A 180 9.73 -10.17 -2.48
C TRP A 180 10.13 -9.07 -3.45
N ARG A 181 9.20 -8.65 -4.32
CA ARG A 181 9.40 -7.53 -5.23
C ARG A 181 8.84 -6.27 -4.59
N CYS A 182 9.69 -5.27 -4.44
CA CYS A 182 9.32 -3.95 -3.98
C CYS A 182 8.69 -3.18 -5.15
N CYS A 183 7.42 -2.80 -5.04
CA CYS A 183 6.80 -1.84 -5.94
C CYS A 183 6.84 -0.47 -5.27
N ALA A 184 7.62 0.45 -5.83
CA ALA A 184 7.59 1.86 -5.45
C ALA A 184 7.33 2.69 -6.70
N SER A 185 6.12 3.24 -6.83
CA SER A 185 5.82 4.27 -7.83
C SER A 185 5.48 5.58 -7.11
N TRP A 186 6.48 6.44 -6.98
CA TRP A 186 6.30 7.87 -6.83
C TRP A 186 7.32 8.52 -7.75
N GLY A 187 6.92 8.75 -9.00
CA GLY A 187 7.66 9.61 -9.90
C GLY A 187 7.53 11.05 -9.41
N SER A 188 8.65 11.70 -9.11
CA SER A 188 8.68 13.14 -8.89
C SER A 188 8.12 13.83 -10.15
N PRO A 189 7.19 14.80 -10.04
CA PRO A 189 6.91 15.66 -11.18
C PRO A 189 8.19 16.42 -11.52
N SER A 190 8.70 16.21 -12.73
CA SER A 190 9.70 17.11 -13.31
C SER A 190 9.06 18.51 -13.37
N PRO A 191 9.77 19.60 -13.05
CA PRO A 191 9.20 20.93 -13.15
C PRO A 191 8.93 21.21 -14.62
N ALA A 192 7.66 21.08 -15.03
CA ALA A 192 7.19 21.59 -16.30
C ALA A 192 7.39 23.11 -16.26
N ARG A 193 8.30 23.60 -17.10
CA ARG A 193 8.41 25.02 -17.39
C ARG A 193 7.09 25.44 -18.03
N SER A 194 6.42 26.38 -17.40
CA SER A 194 5.33 27.13 -18.01
C SER A 194 5.86 27.89 -19.22
N THR A 195 5.44 27.48 -20.41
CA THR A 195 5.30 28.35 -21.58
C THR A 195 4.12 27.81 -22.39
N TRP A 196 3.01 28.54 -22.29
CA TRP A 196 1.79 28.53 -23.12
C TRP A 196 1.26 27.19 -23.62
#